data_AF-A0A1H0N6K0-F1
#
_entry.id   AF-A0A1H0N6K0-F1
#
_cell.length_a   1.000
_cell.length_b   1.000
_cell.length_c   1.000
_cell.angle_alpha   90.00
_cell.angle_beta   90.00
_cell.angle_gamma   90.00
#
_symmetry.space_group_name_H-M   'P 1'
#
loop_
_entity.id
_entity.type
_entity.pdbx_description
1 polymer ?
#
loop_
_entity_poly.entity_id
_entity_poly.type
_entity_poly.pdbx_seq_one_letter_code
_entity_poly.pdbx_strand_id
1 'polypeptide(L)'
;MSLILIAAMEDYIIMMSDGRVSRGNDNEFHILDDNYKKLLRLNETICIGYGGSKEPCVEVVDYLKMYYKNEKDLDKLFNLLNQKAGNVFGNYISKGIKIKMQIVIGGINKGQIKFKTIKSIDYDFNKIYIKSYFTTEEHIPEGDTLSYCMMNPDGIEDLLFYKLLCRNTSFGVDDIKITMKECIDIASEKSRTINKNKFFEVIRR
;
A
#
# COMPACT_ATOMS: atom_id res chain seq x y z
N MET A 1 -6.07 -2.28 -10.88
CA MET A 1 -5.32 -1.38 -9.97
C MET A 1 -6.14 -1.19 -8.71
N SER A 2 -5.56 -0.68 -7.63
CA SER A 2 -6.19 -0.65 -6.29
C SER A 2 -5.73 0.57 -5.53
N LEU A 3 -6.54 1.02 -4.57
CA LEU A 3 -6.21 2.13 -3.68
C LEU A 3 -5.85 1.59 -2.30
N ILE A 4 -4.70 2.02 -1.78
CA ILE A 4 -4.32 1.84 -0.39
C ILE A 4 -4.00 3.20 0.21
N LEU A 5 -4.59 3.44 1.37
CA LEU A 5 -4.36 4.59 2.21
C LEU A 5 -3.66 4.10 3.47
N ILE A 6 -2.67 4.85 3.93
CA ILE A 6 -2.05 4.66 5.23
C ILE A 6 -1.92 6.00 5.93
N ALA A 7 -2.17 5.99 7.24
CA ALA A 7 -2.02 7.13 8.12
C ALA A 7 -1.50 6.65 9.48
N ALA A 8 -0.58 7.40 10.07
CA ALA A 8 0.11 7.04 11.29
C ALA A 8 0.31 8.26 12.19
N MET A 9 0.11 8.05 13.48
CA MET A 9 0.48 8.93 14.59
C MET A 9 1.37 8.15 15.57
N GLU A 10 1.85 8.80 16.63
CA GLU A 10 2.74 8.16 17.61
C GLU A 10 2.13 6.92 18.31
N ASP A 11 0.82 6.89 18.46
CA ASP A 11 0.07 5.89 19.22
C ASP A 11 -0.68 4.88 18.34
N TYR A 12 -0.84 5.15 17.05
CA TYR A 12 -1.52 4.22 16.13
C TYR A 12 -1.06 4.33 14.67
N ILE A 13 -1.33 3.25 13.95
CA ILE A 13 -1.28 3.22 12.49
C ILE A 13 -2.53 2.54 11.94
N ILE A 14 -3.09 3.13 10.89
CA ILE A 14 -4.25 2.63 10.17
C ILE A 14 -3.93 2.50 8.69
N MET A 15 -4.28 1.33 8.13
CA MET A 15 -4.29 1.08 6.70
C MET A 15 -5.72 0.84 6.23
N MET A 16 -6.06 1.32 5.04
CA MET A 16 -7.34 1.05 4.41
C MET A 16 -7.14 0.76 2.92
N SER A 17 -7.91 -0.18 2.38
CA SER A 17 -7.90 -0.47 0.95
C SER A 17 -9.31 -0.66 0.40
N ASP A 18 -9.45 -0.46 -0.90
CA ASP A 18 -10.62 -0.90 -1.66
C ASP A 18 -10.61 -2.44 -1.86
N GLY A 19 -11.71 -3.00 -2.35
CA GLY A 19 -11.87 -4.45 -2.57
C GLY A 19 -11.74 -4.95 -4.01
N ARG A 20 -11.67 -4.05 -5.00
CA ARG A 20 -11.76 -4.43 -6.42
C ARG A 20 -10.46 -5.01 -6.96
N VAL A 21 -10.57 -6.09 -7.70
CA VAL A 21 -9.56 -6.67 -8.58
C VAL A 21 -10.16 -6.68 -9.98
N SER A 22 -9.46 -6.05 -10.91
CA SER A 22 -9.89 -5.96 -12.30
C SER A 22 -8.76 -6.40 -13.23
N ARG A 23 -9.12 -6.87 -14.42
CA ARG A 23 -8.22 -7.16 -15.53
C ARG A 23 -8.62 -6.35 -16.75
N GLY A 24 -7.62 -5.96 -17.51
CA GLY A 24 -7.78 -5.33 -18.81
C GLY A 24 -7.36 -3.86 -18.81
N ASN A 25 -7.65 -3.18 -19.91
CA ASN A 25 -7.25 -1.80 -20.18
C ASN A 25 -8.50 -0.89 -20.28
N ASP A 26 -8.31 0.35 -20.70
CA ASP A 26 -9.42 1.32 -20.80
C ASP A 26 -10.51 0.89 -21.80
N ASN A 27 -10.19 0.02 -22.76
CA ASN A 27 -11.11 -0.46 -23.79
C ASN A 27 -11.80 -1.77 -23.42
N GLU A 28 -11.17 -2.60 -22.59
CA GLU A 28 -11.71 -3.88 -22.16
C GLU A 28 -11.48 -4.04 -20.66
N PHE A 29 -12.55 -3.88 -19.87
CA PHE A 29 -12.49 -3.89 -18.41
C PHE A 29 -13.34 -5.01 -17.83
N HIS A 30 -12.69 -5.95 -17.15
CA HIS A 30 -13.33 -7.08 -16.50
C HIS A 30 -13.11 -7.03 -14.99
N ILE A 31 -14.19 -7.09 -14.21
CA ILE A 31 -14.12 -7.23 -12.76
C ILE A 31 -13.92 -8.71 -12.45
N LEU A 32 -12.83 -9.03 -11.75
CA LEU A 32 -12.50 -10.40 -11.33
C LEU A 32 -13.01 -10.68 -9.91
N ASP A 33 -12.94 -9.69 -9.03
CA ASP A 33 -13.38 -9.78 -7.64
C ASP A 33 -13.68 -8.36 -7.12
N ASP A 34 -14.69 -8.21 -6.28
CA ASP A 34 -15.03 -6.94 -5.61
C ASP A 34 -14.80 -6.99 -4.09
N ASN A 35 -14.48 -8.15 -3.51
CA ASN A 35 -14.31 -8.35 -2.07
C ASN A 35 -12.91 -8.88 -1.72
N TYR A 36 -11.90 -8.49 -2.50
CA TYR A 36 -10.55 -8.94 -2.27
C TYR A 36 -9.85 -8.09 -1.22
N LYS A 37 -9.51 -8.70 -0.08
CA LYS A 37 -8.75 -8.05 0.99
C LYS A 37 -7.28 -7.90 0.59
N LYS A 38 -6.83 -6.65 0.41
CA LYS A 38 -5.44 -6.30 0.01
C LYS A 38 -4.54 -5.94 1.18
N LEU A 39 -5.06 -6.11 2.39
CA LEU A 39 -4.37 -5.87 3.64
C LEU A 39 -4.18 -7.21 4.35
N LEU A 40 -3.00 -7.41 4.92
CA LEU A 40 -2.68 -8.59 5.71
C LEU A 40 -2.06 -8.13 7.03
N ARG A 41 -2.66 -8.51 8.14
CA ARG A 41 -2.00 -8.43 9.44
C ARG A 41 -0.98 -9.56 9.51
N LEU A 42 0.30 -9.22 9.62
CA LEU A 42 1.38 -10.19 9.74
C LEU A 42 1.40 -10.70 11.18
N ASN A 43 1.46 -9.81 12.17
CA ASN A 43 1.40 -10.18 13.58
C ASN A 43 0.68 -9.09 14.37
N GLU A 44 0.73 -9.15 15.70
CA GLU A 44 0.07 -8.17 16.58
C GLU A 44 0.57 -6.74 16.38
N THR A 45 1.80 -6.57 15.90
CA THR A 45 2.48 -5.28 15.81
C THR A 45 2.74 -4.83 14.38
N ILE A 46 2.48 -5.64 13.35
CA ILE A 46 2.84 -5.34 11.95
C ILE A 46 1.72 -5.77 10.99
N CYS A 47 1.41 -4.88 10.04
CA CYS A 47 0.51 -5.13 8.92
C CYS A 47 1.17 -4.70 7.60
N ILE A 48 0.64 -5.22 6.51
CA ILE A 48 1.10 -4.97 5.15
C ILE A 48 -0.10 -4.76 4.21
N GLY A 49 0.04 -3.86 3.26
CA GLY A 49 -0.91 -3.63 2.17
C GLY A 49 -0.21 -3.62 0.82
N TYR A 50 -0.89 -4.06 -0.24
CA TYR A 50 -0.35 -4.05 -1.60
C TYR A 50 -1.36 -3.67 -2.70
N GLY A 51 -0.87 -2.95 -3.71
CA GLY A 51 -1.61 -2.48 -4.87
C GLY A 51 -0.79 -2.66 -6.15
N GLY A 52 -1.48 -2.71 -7.30
CA GLY A 52 -0.86 -2.91 -8.60
C GLY A 52 -1.23 -4.25 -9.25
N SER A 53 -0.25 -4.92 -9.84
CA SER A 53 -0.39 -6.22 -10.49
C SER A 53 -0.56 -7.31 -9.43
N LYS A 54 -1.71 -7.99 -9.43
CA LYS A 54 -2.12 -8.90 -8.35
C LYS A 54 -1.09 -10.00 -8.11
N GLU A 55 -0.75 -10.76 -9.15
CA GLU A 55 0.09 -11.95 -9.03
C GLU A 55 1.49 -11.62 -8.50
N PRO A 56 2.23 -10.62 -9.06
CA PRO A 56 3.51 -10.20 -8.49
C PRO A 56 3.42 -9.75 -7.03
N CYS A 57 2.41 -8.94 -6.67
CA CYS A 57 2.25 -8.46 -5.30
C CYS A 57 1.98 -9.60 -4.32
N VAL A 58 1.09 -10.53 -4.69
CA VAL A 58 0.78 -11.71 -3.89
C VAL A 58 2.02 -12.57 -3.70
N GLU A 59 2.83 -12.80 -4.74
CA GLU A 59 4.07 -13.58 -4.62
C GLU A 59 5.05 -12.96 -3.60
N VAL A 60 5.19 -11.62 -3.60
CA VAL A 60 6.07 -10.92 -2.65
C VAL A 60 5.51 -11.00 -1.22
N VAL A 61 4.21 -10.79 -1.03
CA VAL A 61 3.58 -10.80 0.30
C VAL A 61 3.50 -12.21 0.88
N ASP A 62 3.21 -13.22 0.06
CA ASP A 62 3.18 -14.62 0.48
C ASP A 62 4.56 -15.13 0.87
N TYR A 63 5.64 -14.60 0.29
CA TYR A 63 7.00 -14.91 0.74
C TYR A 63 7.21 -14.52 2.21
N LEU A 64 6.70 -13.36 2.64
CA LEU A 64 6.77 -12.96 4.05
C LEU A 64 5.95 -13.88 4.97
N LYS A 65 4.94 -14.59 4.43
CA LYS A 65 4.12 -15.51 5.23
C LYS A 65 4.94 -16.60 5.93
N MET A 66 6.11 -16.92 5.41
CA MET A 66 7.00 -17.93 5.97
C MET A 66 7.82 -17.45 7.17
N TYR A 67 7.96 -16.13 7.36
CA TYR A 67 8.87 -15.53 8.35
C TYR A 67 8.16 -14.77 9.49
N TYR A 68 6.94 -14.29 9.28
CA TYR A 68 6.30 -13.31 10.17
C TYR A 68 5.91 -13.83 11.56
N LYS A 69 5.71 -15.14 11.74
CA LYS A 69 5.17 -15.67 13.00
C LYS A 69 6.09 -15.35 14.19
N ASN A 70 7.39 -15.27 13.94
CA ASN A 70 8.41 -15.05 14.96
C ASN A 70 9.16 -13.73 14.80
N GLU A 71 9.12 -13.10 13.63
CA GLU A 71 9.83 -11.84 13.38
C GLU A 71 8.93 -10.63 13.68
N LYS A 72 9.37 -9.81 14.63
CA LYS A 72 8.70 -8.57 15.06
C LYS A 72 9.45 -7.32 14.65
N ASP A 73 10.64 -7.47 14.05
CA ASP A 73 11.42 -6.35 13.53
C ASP A 73 10.92 -5.96 12.14
N LEU A 74 10.27 -4.79 12.07
CA LEU A 74 9.73 -4.25 10.83
C LEU A 74 10.84 -3.99 9.79
N ASP A 75 12.03 -3.57 10.23
CA ASP A 75 13.13 -3.27 9.32
C ASP A 75 13.67 -4.52 8.65
N LYS A 76 13.78 -5.62 9.41
CA LYS A 76 14.16 -6.92 8.84
C LYS A 76 13.11 -7.42 7.85
N LEU A 77 11.83 -7.35 8.20
CA LEU A 77 10.75 -7.74 7.28
C LEU A 77 10.72 -6.88 6.02
N PHE A 78 10.95 -5.56 6.15
CA PHE A 78 11.03 -4.67 5.01
C PHE A 78 12.21 -5.00 4.09
N ASN A 79 13.39 -5.31 4.63
CA ASN A 79 14.55 -5.70 3.83
C ASN A 79 14.28 -6.99 3.05
N LEU A 80 13.67 -7.99 3.68
CA LEU A 80 13.26 -9.24 3.02
C LEU A 80 12.22 -8.97 1.92
N LEU A 81 11.23 -8.12 2.20
CA LEU A 81 10.22 -7.70 1.24
C LEU A 81 10.87 -7.03 0.02
N ASN A 82 11.76 -6.07 0.24
CA ASN A 82 12.42 -5.31 -0.82
C ASN A 82 13.29 -6.20 -1.70
N GLN A 83 14.05 -7.11 -1.10
CA GLN A 83 14.83 -8.09 -1.85
C GLN A 83 13.94 -9.00 -2.71
N LYS A 84 12.85 -9.53 -2.13
CA LYS A 84 11.90 -10.38 -2.86
C LYS A 84 11.20 -9.61 -3.98
N ALA A 85 10.78 -8.37 -3.73
CA ALA A 85 10.21 -7.48 -4.73
C ALA A 85 11.16 -7.28 -5.91
N GLY A 86 12.45 -7.01 -5.65
CA GLY A 86 13.51 -6.97 -6.65
C GLY A 86 13.55 -8.20 -7.55
N ASN A 87 13.59 -9.38 -6.95
CA ASN A 87 13.66 -10.66 -7.66
C ASN A 87 12.40 -10.93 -8.50
N VAL A 88 11.21 -10.73 -7.92
CA VAL A 88 9.94 -10.90 -8.64
C VAL A 88 9.87 -9.94 -9.81
N PHE A 89 10.19 -8.66 -9.59
CA PHE A 89 10.12 -7.66 -10.64
C PHE A 89 11.08 -7.96 -11.79
N GLY A 90 12.34 -8.28 -11.49
CA GLY A 90 13.33 -8.70 -12.49
C GLY A 90 12.87 -9.90 -13.32
N ASN A 91 12.23 -10.89 -12.70
CA ASN A 91 11.69 -12.05 -13.42
C ASN A 91 10.59 -11.68 -14.42
N TYR A 92 9.68 -10.77 -14.08
CA TYR A 92 8.63 -10.31 -15.00
C TYR A 92 9.20 -9.43 -16.12
N ILE A 93 10.13 -8.52 -15.81
CA ILE A 93 10.81 -7.70 -16.84
C ILE A 93 11.54 -8.59 -17.84
N SER A 94 12.28 -9.60 -17.38
CA SER A 94 13.05 -10.50 -18.26
C SER A 94 12.18 -11.23 -19.29
N LYS A 95 10.88 -11.34 -19.02
CA LYS A 95 9.86 -11.94 -19.90
C LYS A 95 9.14 -10.90 -20.78
N GLY A 96 9.56 -9.64 -20.74
CA GLY A 96 8.90 -8.54 -21.46
C GLY A 96 7.55 -8.13 -20.86
N ILE A 97 7.23 -8.51 -19.62
CA ILE A 97 5.94 -8.24 -19.01
C ILE A 97 6.02 -6.97 -18.18
N LYS A 98 5.22 -5.95 -18.56
CA LYS A 98 5.07 -4.73 -17.77
C LYS A 98 4.20 -5.00 -16.55
N ILE A 99 4.76 -4.74 -15.37
CA ILE A 99 4.03 -4.83 -14.10
C ILE A 99 4.18 -3.53 -13.30
N LYS A 100 3.16 -3.22 -12.50
CA LYS A 100 3.20 -2.17 -11.47
C LYS A 100 3.07 -2.82 -10.11
N MET A 101 3.86 -2.38 -9.13
CA MET A 101 3.87 -2.93 -7.78
C MET A 101 3.99 -1.78 -6.77
N GLN A 102 3.07 -1.75 -5.82
CA GLN A 102 3.05 -0.81 -4.71
C GLN A 102 2.81 -1.62 -3.44
N ILE A 103 3.70 -1.52 -2.45
CA ILE A 103 3.59 -2.24 -1.19
C ILE A 103 3.87 -1.28 -0.05
N VAL A 104 3.09 -1.38 1.02
CA VAL A 104 3.33 -0.66 2.27
C VAL A 104 3.37 -1.66 3.42
N ILE A 105 4.38 -1.54 4.28
CA ILE A 105 4.46 -2.30 5.54
C ILE A 105 4.55 -1.29 6.68
N GLY A 106 3.78 -1.52 7.74
CA GLY A 106 3.64 -0.55 8.82
C GLY A 106 3.24 -1.21 10.13
N GLY A 107 3.63 -0.60 11.24
CA GLY A 107 3.44 -1.20 12.55
C GLY A 107 4.28 -0.53 13.63
N ILE A 108 4.42 -1.25 14.75
CA ILE A 108 5.28 -0.88 15.88
C ILE A 108 6.62 -1.59 15.70
N ASN A 109 7.69 -0.82 15.60
CA ASN A 109 9.05 -1.32 15.59
C ASN A 109 9.83 -0.72 16.76
N LYS A 110 10.30 -1.58 17.68
CA LYS A 110 11.07 -1.15 18.86
C LYS A 110 10.35 -0.05 19.68
N GLY A 111 9.02 -0.14 19.79
CA GLY A 111 8.18 0.80 20.54
C GLY A 111 7.72 2.05 19.76
N GLN A 112 8.18 2.22 18.52
CA GLN A 112 7.83 3.36 17.67
C GLN A 112 6.91 2.92 16.52
N ILE A 113 5.82 3.67 16.31
CA ILE A 113 5.01 3.53 15.09
C ILE A 113 5.82 4.01 13.90
N LYS A 114 5.86 3.22 12.83
CA LYS A 114 6.41 3.65 11.54
C LYS A 114 5.86 2.83 10.38
N PHE A 115 6.04 3.34 9.16
CA PHE A 115 5.78 2.57 7.96
C PHE A 115 6.78 2.85 6.85
N LYS A 116 6.85 1.92 5.92
CA LYS A 116 7.71 1.97 4.74
C LYS A 116 6.97 1.58 3.50
N THR A 117 7.32 2.21 2.38
CA THR A 117 6.71 1.95 1.07
C THR A 117 7.73 1.39 0.08
N ILE A 118 7.25 0.60 -0.87
CA ILE A 118 7.95 0.19 -2.08
C ILE A 118 7.04 0.53 -3.25
N LYS A 119 7.50 1.38 -4.17
CA LYS A 119 6.75 1.76 -5.37
C LYS A 119 7.58 1.49 -6.61
N SER A 120 7.06 0.70 -7.55
CA SER A 120 7.72 0.44 -8.84
C SER A 120 7.80 1.74 -9.63
N ILE A 121 8.95 2.02 -10.21
CA ILE A 121 9.15 3.16 -11.10
C ILE A 121 8.65 2.78 -12.51
N ASP A 122 8.00 3.70 -13.21
CA ASP A 122 7.70 3.49 -14.63
C ASP A 122 9.01 3.33 -15.39
N TYR A 123 9.19 2.15 -15.97
CA TYR A 123 10.39 1.81 -16.71
C TYR A 123 10.10 1.74 -18.21
N ASP A 124 11.04 2.26 -18.99
CA ASP A 124 11.05 2.17 -20.45
C ASP A 124 12.01 1.04 -20.83
N PHE A 125 11.50 -0.01 -21.49
CA PHE A 125 12.30 -1.14 -21.97
C PHE A 125 13.43 -0.70 -22.91
N ASN A 126 13.34 0.49 -23.50
CA ASN A 126 14.36 1.05 -24.40
C ASN A 126 15.49 1.81 -23.68
N LYS A 127 15.39 2.01 -22.35
CA LYS A 127 16.43 2.70 -21.56
C LYS A 127 17.21 1.69 -20.71
N ILE A 128 18.46 1.43 -21.12
CA ILE A 128 19.29 0.30 -20.68
C ILE A 128 19.86 0.43 -19.25
N TYR A 129 19.69 1.57 -18.57
CA TYR A 129 20.29 1.77 -17.23
C TYR A 129 19.26 2.17 -16.18
N ILE A 130 18.76 1.19 -15.43
CA ILE A 130 17.94 1.40 -14.24
C ILE A 130 18.69 0.84 -13.03
N LYS A 131 19.14 1.74 -12.14
CA LYS A 131 19.90 1.38 -10.91
C LYS A 131 19.03 0.74 -9.83
N SER A 132 17.72 1.04 -9.84
CA SER A 132 16.71 0.44 -8.96
C SER A 132 15.37 0.45 -9.68
N TYR A 133 14.64 -0.66 -9.60
CA TYR A 133 13.27 -0.76 -10.13
C TYR A 133 12.22 -0.08 -9.23
N PHE A 134 12.64 0.38 -8.05
CA PHE A 134 11.75 0.87 -7.01
C PHE A 134 12.24 2.16 -6.37
N THR A 135 11.28 2.98 -5.95
CA THR A 135 11.48 3.96 -4.88
C THR A 135 10.99 3.38 -3.55
N THR A 136 11.66 3.78 -2.48
CA THR A 136 11.29 3.40 -1.11
C THR A 136 11.28 4.64 -0.22
N GLU A 137 10.29 4.74 0.64
CA GLU A 137 10.17 5.83 1.62
C GLU A 137 9.99 5.23 3.02
N GLU A 138 10.50 5.91 4.05
CA GLU A 138 10.23 5.63 5.46
C GLU A 138 9.51 6.84 6.05
N HIS A 139 8.50 6.55 6.87
CA HIS A 139 7.66 7.54 7.52
C HIS A 139 7.57 7.21 8.99
N ILE A 140 7.94 8.19 9.83
CA ILE A 140 7.92 8.10 11.28
C ILE A 140 7.18 9.33 11.78
N PRO A 141 5.99 9.18 12.40
CA PRO A 141 5.31 10.31 13.03
C PRO A 141 6.12 10.83 14.23
N GLU A 142 6.19 12.15 14.36
CA GLU A 142 6.88 12.85 15.45
C GLU A 142 5.92 13.87 16.10
N GLY A 143 5.72 13.79 17.41
CA GLY A 143 4.76 14.60 18.16
C GLY A 143 3.33 14.43 17.64
N ASP A 144 2.61 15.54 17.50
CA ASP A 144 1.23 15.56 16.99
C ASP A 144 1.13 15.51 15.45
N THR A 145 2.19 15.10 14.75
CA THR A 145 2.21 15.07 13.29
C THR A 145 1.63 13.77 12.73
N LEU A 146 0.74 13.93 11.75
CA LEU A 146 0.21 12.81 10.98
C LEU A 146 1.13 12.49 9.80
N SER A 147 1.73 11.29 9.82
CA SER A 147 2.39 10.73 8.65
C SER A 147 1.39 9.98 7.79
N TYR A 148 1.34 10.22 6.49
CA TYR A 148 0.39 9.55 5.60
C TYR A 148 0.98 9.26 4.22
N CYS A 149 0.43 8.25 3.55
CA CYS A 149 0.76 7.96 2.16
C CYS A 149 -0.48 7.41 1.44
N MET A 150 -0.60 7.75 0.16
CA MET A 150 -1.55 7.15 -0.75
C MET A 150 -0.81 6.32 -1.80
N MET A 151 -1.26 5.10 -2.01
CA MET A 151 -0.85 4.25 -3.12
C MET A 151 -2.08 4.06 -4.01
N ASN A 152 -2.06 4.77 -5.12
CA ASN A 152 -3.18 5.07 -5.99
C ASN A 152 -2.95 4.55 -7.42
N PRO A 153 -4.04 4.25 -8.14
CA PRO A 153 -3.99 4.23 -9.59
C PRO A 153 -3.68 5.62 -10.15
N ASP A 154 -3.09 5.65 -11.34
CA ASP A 154 -2.85 6.89 -12.08
C ASP A 154 -4.17 7.69 -12.22
N GLY A 155 -4.11 9.01 -12.02
CA GLY A 155 -5.27 9.91 -12.18
C GLY A 155 -6.09 10.20 -10.92
N ILE A 156 -5.73 9.62 -9.76
CA ILE A 156 -6.25 10.07 -8.46
C ILE A 156 -5.18 10.92 -7.79
N GLU A 157 -5.44 12.20 -7.54
CA GLU A 157 -4.43 13.07 -6.95
C GLU A 157 -4.23 12.79 -5.46
N ASP A 158 -2.98 12.62 -5.01
CA ASP A 158 -2.60 12.57 -3.58
C ASP A 158 -3.16 13.76 -2.78
N LEU A 159 -3.32 14.89 -3.47
CA LEU A 159 -3.95 16.11 -2.93
C LEU A 159 -5.38 15.87 -2.42
N LEU A 160 -6.10 14.86 -2.92
CA LEU A 160 -7.44 14.52 -2.44
C LEU A 160 -7.40 14.08 -0.96
N PHE A 161 -6.50 13.16 -0.61
CA PHE A 161 -6.42 12.66 0.76
C PHE A 161 -5.95 13.75 1.71
N TYR A 162 -4.95 14.54 1.31
CA TYR A 162 -4.48 15.70 2.08
C TYR A 162 -5.61 16.71 2.33
N LYS A 163 -6.38 17.09 1.30
CA LYS A 163 -7.50 18.04 1.44
C LYS A 163 -8.57 17.54 2.40
N LEU A 164 -8.83 16.24 2.43
CA LEU A 164 -9.78 15.65 3.38
C LEU A 164 -9.21 15.64 4.80
N LEU A 165 -7.93 15.30 4.96
CA LEU A 165 -7.23 15.37 6.25
C LEU A 165 -7.26 16.79 6.85
N CYS A 166 -7.05 17.82 6.03
CA CYS A 166 -7.12 19.23 6.45
C CYS A 166 -8.49 19.69 6.93
N ARG A 167 -9.57 18.93 6.68
CA ARG A 167 -10.93 19.25 7.18
C ARG A 167 -11.14 18.76 8.61
N ASN A 168 -10.30 17.84 9.08
CA ASN A 168 -10.41 17.35 10.45
C ASN A 168 -9.77 18.31 11.43
N THR A 169 -10.47 18.51 12.53
CA THR A 169 -9.97 19.24 13.71
C THR A 169 -9.32 18.30 14.73
N SER A 170 -9.51 16.99 14.60
CA SER A 170 -8.90 15.94 15.43
C SER A 170 -8.30 14.83 14.57
N PHE A 171 -7.16 14.30 15.02
CA PHE A 171 -6.50 13.16 14.39
C PHE A 171 -6.70 11.90 15.23
N GLY A 172 -7.91 11.69 15.76
CA GLY A 172 -8.27 10.44 16.40
C GLY A 172 -8.37 9.30 15.39
N VAL A 173 -8.13 8.05 15.84
CA VAL A 173 -8.20 6.86 14.96
C VAL A 173 -9.52 6.78 14.19
N ASP A 174 -10.64 7.10 14.85
CA ASP A 174 -11.96 7.03 14.24
C ASP A 174 -12.19 8.16 13.23
N ASP A 175 -11.66 9.36 13.48
CA ASP A 175 -11.72 10.50 12.56
C ASP A 175 -10.92 10.23 11.28
N ILE A 176 -9.70 9.72 11.44
CA ILE A 176 -8.87 9.29 10.31
C ILE A 176 -9.55 8.17 9.54
N LYS A 177 -10.17 7.20 10.22
CA LYS A 177 -10.89 6.12 9.57
C LYS A 177 -12.09 6.63 8.76
N ILE A 178 -12.84 7.60 9.25
CA ILE A 178 -13.93 8.25 8.50
C ILE A 178 -13.37 8.91 7.24
N THR A 179 -12.28 9.66 7.38
CA THR A 179 -11.61 10.37 6.28
C THR A 179 -11.12 9.42 5.19
N MET A 180 -10.51 8.30 5.58
CA MET A 180 -10.07 7.27 4.64
C MET A 180 -11.25 6.62 3.91
N LYS A 181 -12.39 6.41 4.59
CA LYS A 181 -13.60 5.89 3.94
C LYS A 181 -14.12 6.87 2.88
N GLU A 182 -14.21 8.14 3.21
CA GLU A 182 -14.63 9.20 2.29
C GLU A 182 -13.69 9.29 1.08
N CYS A 183 -12.38 9.18 1.32
CA CYS A 183 -11.38 9.18 0.25
C CYS A 183 -11.60 8.01 -0.73
N ILE A 184 -11.84 6.80 -0.23
CA ILE A 184 -12.17 5.64 -1.07
C ILE A 184 -13.50 5.84 -1.82
N ASP A 185 -14.52 6.41 -1.17
CA ASP A 185 -15.82 6.65 -1.80
C ASP A 185 -15.68 7.62 -2.98
N ILE A 186 -14.98 8.75 -2.80
CA ILE A 186 -14.71 9.71 -3.88
C ILE A 186 -13.83 9.08 -4.98
N ALA A 187 -12.82 8.30 -4.59
CA ALA A 187 -11.95 7.61 -5.54
C ALA A 187 -12.72 6.59 -6.40
N SER A 188 -13.69 5.89 -5.82
CA SER A 188 -14.53 4.91 -6.52
C SER A 188 -15.45 5.55 -7.57
N GLU A 189 -15.81 6.82 -7.39
CA GLU A 189 -16.61 7.58 -8.35
C GLU A 189 -15.77 8.08 -9.53
N LYS A 190 -14.46 8.24 -9.32
CA LYS A 190 -13.50 8.70 -10.33
C LYS A 190 -12.84 7.56 -11.11
N SER A 191 -12.70 6.39 -10.50
CA SER A 191 -12.01 5.25 -11.12
C SER A 191 -12.82 3.97 -11.00
N ARG A 192 -13.12 3.35 -12.15
CA ARG A 192 -13.76 2.03 -12.22
C ARG A 192 -12.89 0.93 -11.61
N THR A 193 -11.59 1.16 -11.42
CA THR A 193 -10.66 0.18 -10.80
C THR A 193 -10.81 0.09 -9.28
N ILE A 194 -11.58 1.00 -8.67
CA ILE A 194 -11.82 1.08 -7.23
C ILE A 194 -13.31 0.85 -6.97
N ASN A 195 -13.64 0.23 -5.85
CA ASN A 195 -15.04 0.08 -5.40
C ASN A 195 -15.23 0.64 -3.98
N LYS A 196 -16.49 0.63 -3.53
CA LYS A 196 -16.89 1.11 -2.20
C LYS A 196 -16.72 0.05 -1.09
N ASN A 197 -16.22 -1.14 -1.40
CA ASN A 197 -15.93 -2.18 -0.42
C ASN A 197 -14.59 -1.87 0.25
N LYS A 198 -14.61 -1.70 1.57
CA LYS A 198 -13.48 -1.15 2.32
C LYS A 198 -12.97 -2.18 3.32
N PHE A 199 -11.66 -2.42 3.28
CA PHE A 199 -10.96 -3.23 4.26
C PHE A 199 -10.02 -2.33 5.05
N PHE A 200 -9.86 -2.58 6.35
CA PHE A 200 -8.94 -1.80 7.16
C PHE A 200 -8.20 -2.68 8.17
N GLU A 201 -7.03 -2.22 8.57
CA GLU A 201 -6.22 -2.76 9.66
C GLU A 201 -5.77 -1.60 10.55
N VAL A 202 -5.82 -1.81 11.87
CA VAL A 202 -5.36 -0.83 12.86
C VAL A 202 -4.42 -1.53 13.84
N ILE A 203 -3.26 -0.93 14.07
CA ILE A 203 -2.32 -1.30 15.13
C ILE A 203 -2.23 -0.10 16.07
N ARG A 204 -2.32 -0.36 17.38
CA ARG A 204 -2.21 0.64 18.44
C ARG A 204 -1.11 0.23 19.41
N ARG A 205 -0.39 1.21 19.96
CA ARG A 205 0.62 0.99 21.00
C ARG A 205 -0.01 0.67 22.34
#